data_AF-A0A258CSI7-F1
#
_entry.id   AF-A0A258CSI7-F1
#
_cell.length_a   1.000
_cell.length_b   1.000
_cell.length_c   1.000
_cell.angle_alpha   90.00
_cell.angle_beta   90.00
_cell.angle_gamma   90.00
#
_symmetry.space_group_name_H-M   'P 1'
#
loop_
_entity.id
_entity.type
_entity.pdbx_description
1 polymer ?
#
loop_
_entity_poly.entity_id
_entity_poly.type
_entity_poly.pdbx_seq_one_letter_code
_entity_poly.pdbx_strand_id
1 'polypeptide(L)'
;IRKLKDGQGNYLWQMGDVTAGQPGTLLGYRYSINQAMDSLAAAKKVVLFGDFGKYYVRKVGAPVIGVLRERFWPDMGIAGLIRFDDEIGQAGAVRHLITAAS
;
A
#
# COMPACT_ATOMS: atom_id res chain seq x y z
N ILE A 1 -8.69 -11.96 5.08
CA ILE A 1 -8.12 -12.32 6.40
C ILE A 1 -9.19 -12.39 7.50
N ARG A 2 -9.92 -11.31 7.81
CA ARG A 2 -10.97 -11.30 8.86
C ARG A 2 -12.04 -12.41 8.77
N LYS A 3 -12.27 -12.97 7.58
CA LYS A 3 -13.26 -14.03 7.34
C LYS A 3 -12.72 -15.45 7.58
N LEU A 4 -11.42 -15.63 7.85
CA LEU A 4 -10.82 -16.95 8.05
C LEU A 4 -11.24 -17.55 9.40
N LYS A 5 -11.57 -18.83 9.38
CA LYS A 5 -12.02 -19.59 10.55
C LYS A 5 -11.24 -20.90 10.71
N ASP A 6 -11.16 -21.41 11.94
CA ASP A 6 -10.67 -22.75 12.22
C ASP A 6 -11.72 -23.84 11.87
N GLY A 7 -11.38 -25.11 12.09
CA GLY A 7 -12.26 -26.24 11.83
C GLY A 7 -13.49 -26.30 12.74
N GLN A 8 -13.52 -25.50 13.81
CA GLN A 8 -14.59 -25.39 14.79
C GLN A 8 -15.47 -24.14 14.56
N GLY A 9 -15.15 -23.32 13.56
CA GLY A 9 -15.91 -22.14 13.17
C GLY A 9 -15.51 -20.84 13.89
N ASN A 10 -14.46 -20.86 14.72
CA ASN A 10 -13.94 -19.66 15.38
C ASN A 10 -13.09 -18.84 14.42
N TYR A 11 -13.15 -17.51 14.54
CA TYR A 11 -12.31 -16.63 13.73
C TYR A 11 -10.84 -16.73 14.15
N LEU A 12 -9.95 -16.94 13.18
CA LEU A 12 -8.50 -17.01 13.42
C LEU A 12 -7.89 -15.67 13.84
N TRP A 13 -8.55 -14.57 13.48
CA TRP A 13 -8.07 -13.23 13.76
C TRP A 13 -9.23 -12.27 13.92
N GLN A 14 -9.09 -11.36 14.87
CA GLN A 14 -9.99 -10.24 15.09
C GLN A 14 -9.22 -8.93 15.02
N MET A 15 -9.93 -7.88 14.60
CA MET A 15 -9.41 -6.53 14.60
C MET A 15 -8.99 -6.11 16.02
N GLY A 16 -7.92 -5.33 16.13
CA GLY A 16 -7.52 -4.71 17.39
C GLY A 16 -8.64 -3.83 17.95
N ASP A 17 -8.72 -3.73 19.27
CA ASP A 17 -9.75 -2.94 19.92
C ASP A 17 -9.46 -1.44 19.77
N VAL A 18 -10.21 -0.82 18.86
CA VAL A 18 -10.13 0.62 18.58
C VAL A 18 -10.55 1.45 19.81
N THR A 19 -11.41 0.91 20.69
CA THR A 19 -11.88 1.61 21.90
C THR A 19 -10.82 1.61 23.00
N ALA A 20 -10.04 0.54 23.10
CA ALA A 20 -8.89 0.45 24.01
C ALA A 20 -7.59 1.04 23.41
N GLY A 21 -7.67 1.66 22.22
CA GLY A 21 -6.51 2.25 21.54
C GLY A 21 -5.46 1.23 21.10
N GLN A 22 -5.82 -0.06 21.03
CA GLN A 22 -4.91 -1.14 20.65
C GLN A 22 -4.87 -1.24 19.12
N PRO A 23 -3.74 -0.92 18.47
CA PRO A 23 -3.63 -1.01 17.03
C PRO A 23 -3.79 -2.46 16.57
N GLY A 24 -4.49 -2.66 15.45
CA GLY A 24 -4.63 -3.98 14.85
C GLY A 24 -3.27 -4.55 14.45
N THR A 25 -2.92 -5.72 14.98
CA THR A 25 -1.74 -6.49 14.56
C THR A 25 -2.16 -7.81 13.94
N LEU A 26 -1.47 -8.25 12.90
CA LEU A 26 -1.61 -9.59 12.33
C LEU A 26 -0.32 -10.37 12.62
N LEU A 27 -0.43 -11.48 13.35
CA LEU A 27 0.73 -12.29 13.76
C LEU A 27 1.84 -11.48 14.49
N GLY A 28 1.44 -10.48 15.29
CA GLY A 28 2.36 -9.60 16.00
C GLY A 28 2.92 -8.42 15.19
N TYR A 29 2.62 -8.33 13.89
CA TYR A 29 3.06 -7.24 13.03
C TYR A 29 1.95 -6.24 12.74
N ARG A 30 2.30 -4.95 12.62
CA ARG A 30 1.37 -3.93 12.13
C ARG A 30 1.07 -4.18 10.65
N TYR A 31 -0.16 -3.89 10.25
CA TYR A 31 -0.57 -3.93 8.85
C TYR A 31 -1.12 -2.58 8.42
N SER A 32 -1.10 -2.32 7.11
CA SER A 32 -1.76 -1.18 6.48
C SER A 32 -2.65 -1.68 5.34
N ILE A 33 -3.71 -0.93 5.06
CA ILE A 33 -4.61 -1.21 3.94
C ILE A 33 -4.21 -0.29 2.80
N ASN A 34 -3.77 -0.87 1.68
CA ASN A 34 -3.40 -0.12 0.48
C ASN A 34 -4.36 -0.48 -0.67
N GLN A 35 -5.16 0.49 -1.12
CA GLN A 35 -6.16 0.28 -2.17
C GLN A 35 -5.56 0.10 -3.57
N ALA A 36 -4.27 0.36 -3.74
CA ALA A 36 -3.55 0.10 -5.00
C ALA A 36 -3.03 -1.35 -5.11
N MET A 37 -3.14 -2.16 -4.05
CA MET A 37 -2.83 -3.60 -4.11
C MET A 37 -3.90 -4.37 -4.89
N ASP A 38 -3.51 -5.49 -5.51
CA ASP A 38 -4.47 -6.34 -6.23
C ASP A 38 -5.59 -6.84 -5.30
N SER A 39 -6.79 -6.89 -5.85
CA SER A 39 -7.91 -7.60 -5.25
C SER A 39 -7.78 -9.12 -5.42
N LEU A 40 -8.51 -9.88 -4.60
CA LEU A 40 -8.47 -11.34 -4.62
C LEU A 40 -9.01 -11.91 -5.95
N ALA A 41 -8.12 -12.48 -6.76
CA ALA A 41 -8.42 -13.25 -7.98
C ALA A 41 -7.30 -14.28 -8.24
N ALA A 42 -7.36 -15.08 -9.31
CA ALA A 42 -6.32 -16.07 -9.62
C ALA A 42 -4.98 -15.40 -10.03
N ALA A 43 -3.85 -15.98 -9.60
CA ALA A 43 -2.49 -15.50 -9.88
C ALA A 43 -2.23 -14.01 -9.54
N LYS A 44 -2.83 -13.49 -8.46
CA LYS A 44 -2.70 -12.09 -7.99
C LYS A 44 -1.86 -11.96 -6.73
N LYS A 45 -1.12 -10.86 -6.63
CA LYS A 45 -0.28 -10.54 -5.47
C LYS A 45 -1.07 -9.67 -4.50
N VAL A 46 -1.71 -10.31 -3.52
CA VAL A 46 -2.74 -9.66 -2.69
C VAL A 46 -2.24 -9.17 -1.33
N VAL A 47 -1.07 -9.65 -0.89
CA VAL A 47 -0.44 -9.22 0.37
C VAL A 47 1.06 -9.07 0.15
N LEU A 48 1.64 -8.01 0.69
CA LEU A 48 3.08 -7.84 0.83
C LEU A 48 3.46 -7.92 2.31
N PHE A 49 4.58 -8.54 2.60
CA PHE A 49 5.11 -8.66 3.96
C PHE A 49 6.64 -8.63 3.93
N GLY A 50 7.24 -7.88 4.86
CA GLY A 50 8.68 -7.78 4.98
C GLY A 50 9.16 -6.42 5.50
N ASP A 51 10.47 -6.21 5.42
CA ASP A 51 11.10 -4.96 5.81
C ASP A 51 11.05 -3.94 4.66
N PHE A 52 10.01 -3.10 4.67
CA PHE A 52 9.88 -1.98 3.74
C PHE A 52 10.90 -0.87 3.97
N GLY A 53 11.66 -0.88 5.08
CA GLY A 53 12.81 0.01 5.28
C GLY A 53 13.95 -0.26 4.29
N LYS A 54 13.92 -1.39 3.57
CA LYS A 54 14.82 -1.71 2.46
C LYS A 54 14.28 -1.27 1.09
N TYR A 55 13.12 -0.62 1.03
CA TYR A 55 12.59 0.02 -0.16
C TYR A 55 12.81 1.53 -0.05
N TYR A 56 13.57 2.07 -0.99
CA TYR A 56 13.97 3.47 -0.98
C TYR A 56 13.12 4.26 -1.96
N VAL A 57 12.55 5.37 -1.49
CA VAL A 57 11.87 6.35 -2.32
C VAL A 57 12.67 7.65 -2.29
N ARG A 58 13.12 8.09 -3.46
CA ARG A 58 13.81 9.35 -3.65
C ARG A 58 12.84 10.40 -4.16
N LYS A 59 12.72 11.51 -3.43
CA LYS A 59 12.04 12.71 -3.90
C LYS A 59 13.05 13.66 -4.54
N VAL A 60 12.84 14.02 -5.80
CA VAL A 60 13.74 14.91 -6.54
C VAL A 60 13.21 16.34 -6.52
N GLY A 61 13.87 17.18 -5.72
CA GLY A 61 13.51 18.59 -5.56
C GLY A 61 12.18 18.82 -4.83
N ALA A 62 11.73 20.07 -4.85
CA ALA A 62 10.44 20.46 -4.28
C ALA A 62 9.30 20.27 -5.31
N PRO A 63 8.06 19.98 -4.86
CA PRO A 63 6.89 20.03 -5.73
C PRO A 63 6.74 21.44 -6.30
N VAL A 64 6.50 21.56 -7.60
CA VAL A 64 6.26 22.83 -8.28
C VAL A 64 4.77 22.94 -8.59
N ILE A 65 4.14 24.06 -8.27
CA ILE A 65 2.75 24.36 -8.63
C ILE A 65 2.74 25.69 -9.36
N GLY A 66 2.01 25.77 -10.48
CA GLY A 66 1.93 26.98 -11.29
C GLY A 66 0.59 27.12 -12.02
N VAL A 67 0.29 28.35 -12.42
CA VAL A 67 -0.88 28.69 -13.24
C VAL A 67 -0.48 28.73 -14.70
N LEU A 68 -1.16 27.97 -15.54
CA LEU A 68 -1.01 27.97 -16.99
C LEU A 68 -2.13 28.83 -17.61
N ARG A 69 -1.80 30.09 -17.92
CA ARG A 69 -2.73 31.05 -18.52
C ARG A 69 -2.79 30.94 -20.04
N GLU A 70 -1.63 30.85 -20.69
CA GLU A 70 -1.55 30.85 -22.16
C GLU A 70 -2.02 29.53 -22.76
N ARG A 71 -1.79 28.40 -22.07
CA ARG A 71 -2.14 27.06 -22.58
C ARG A 71 -3.65 26.80 -22.62
N PHE A 72 -4.44 27.46 -21.79
CA PHE A 72 -5.86 27.16 -21.57
C PHE A 72 -6.81 28.33 -21.88
N TRP A 73 -6.34 29.36 -22.58
CA TRP A 73 -7.15 30.53 -22.95
C TRP A 73 -8.47 30.13 -23.63
N PRO A 74 -9.63 30.74 -23.27
CA PRO A 74 -9.81 31.89 -22.37
C PRO A 74 -9.76 31.59 -20.86
N ASP A 75 -9.64 30.33 -20.46
CA ASP A 75 -9.61 29.90 -19.06
C ASP A 75 -8.17 29.85 -18.49
N MET A 76 -8.05 29.51 -17.20
CA MET A 76 -6.75 29.22 -16.56
C MET A 76 -6.69 27.78 -16.07
N GLY A 77 -5.54 27.13 -16.25
CA GLY A 77 -5.24 25.84 -15.62
C GLY A 77 -4.31 26.00 -14.43
N ILE A 78 -4.44 25.15 -13.42
CA ILE A 78 -3.41 24.95 -12.38
C ILE A 78 -2.75 23.61 -12.66
N ALA A 79 -1.42 23.56 -12.68
CA ALA A 79 -0.69 22.30 -12.76
C ALA A 79 0.34 22.19 -11.66
N GLY A 80 0.58 20.95 -11.24
CA GLY A 80 1.63 20.57 -10.31
C GLY A 80 2.58 19.55 -10.96
N LEU A 81 3.86 19.62 -10.59
CA LEU A 81 4.86 18.64 -10.94
C LEU A 81 5.62 18.20 -9.68
N ILE A 82 5.69 16.89 -9.49
CA ILE A 82 6.54 16.26 -8.47
C ILE A 82 7.29 15.11 -9.13
N ARG A 83 8.54 14.89 -8.73
CA ARG A 83 9.39 13.83 -9.28
C ARG A 83 9.80 12.88 -8.16
N PHE A 84 9.55 11.60 -8.39
CA PHE A 84 9.94 10.51 -7.52
C PHE A 84 10.66 9.44 -8.33
N ASP A 85 11.64 8.81 -7.69
CA ASP A 85 12.24 7.54 -8.13
C ASP A 85 12.19 6.56 -6.97
N ASP A 86 12.26 5.28 -7.26
CA ASP A 86 12.25 4.23 -6.25
C ASP A 86 13.13 3.04 -6.63
N GLU A 87 13.62 2.34 -5.60
CA GLU A 87 14.37 1.09 -5.76
C GLU A 87 14.24 0.19 -4.54
N ILE A 88 14.24 -1.13 -4.76
CA ILE A 88 14.38 -2.13 -3.69
C ILE A 88 15.87 -2.38 -3.45
N GLY A 89 16.40 -1.85 -2.35
CA GLY A 89 17.82 -2.01 -2.02
C GLY A 89 18.19 -3.44 -1.59
N GLN A 90 17.24 -4.22 -1.08
CA GLN A 90 17.44 -5.64 -0.76
C GLN A 90 16.26 -6.49 -1.24
N ALA A 91 16.42 -7.19 -2.37
CA ALA A 91 15.36 -7.97 -3.01
C ALA A 91 14.74 -9.05 -2.10
N GLY A 92 15.50 -9.58 -1.13
CA GLY A 92 15.01 -10.59 -0.19
C GLY A 92 14.18 -10.05 0.98
N ALA A 93 14.15 -8.73 1.17
CA ALA A 93 13.55 -8.10 2.35
C ALA A 93 12.02 -8.05 2.32
N VAL A 94 11.42 -8.02 1.12
CA VAL A 94 9.97 -7.98 0.93
C VAL A 94 9.52 -9.20 0.13
N ARG A 95 8.49 -9.88 0.64
CA ARG A 95 7.85 -11.02 0.00
C ARG A 95 6.39 -10.70 -0.30
N HIS A 96 5.84 -11.42 -1.25
CA HIS A 96 4.44 -11.31 -1.63
C HIS A 96 3.73 -12.65 -1.45
N LEU A 97 2.45 -12.59 -1.09
CA LEU A 97 1.55 -13.72 -1.19
C LEU A 97 0.87 -13.68 -2.56
N ILE A 98 1.06 -14.72 -3.35
CA ILE A 98 0.36 -14.93 -4.61
C ILE A 98 -0.76 -15.95 -4.43
N THR A 99 -1.93 -15.65 -4.99
CA THR A 99 -3.04 -16.62 -5.04
C THR A 99 -2.75 -17.71 -6.06
N ALA A 100 -3.34 -18.89 -5.86
CA ALA A 100 -3.16 -20.01 -6.79
C ALA A 100 -3.52 -19.62 -8.23
N ALA A 101 -2.76 -20.17 -9.18
CA ALA A 101 -3.17 -20.20 -10.57
C ALA A 101 -4.38 -21.14 -10.72
N SER A 102 -5.24 -20.83 -11.69
CA SER A 102 -6.37 -21.70 -12.07
C SER A 102 -5.89 -22.98 -12.74
#